data_AF-A0A2U1RH00-F1
#
_entry.id   AF-A0A2U1RH00-F1
#
_cell.length_a   1.000
_cell.length_b   1.000
_cell.length_c   1.000
_cell.angle_alpha   90.00
_cell.angle_beta   90.00
_cell.angle_gamma   90.00
#
_symmetry.space_group_name_H-M   'P 1'
#
loop_
_entity.id
_entity.type
_entity.pdbx_description
1 polymer ?
#
loop_
_entity_poly.entity_id
_entity_poly.type
_entity_poly.pdbx_seq_one_letter_code
_entity_poly.pdbx_strand_id
1 'polypeptide(L)'
;MRVLYRTLLVTTLCAAVSVFMFDGVGHAKGGGSKTKIDVRAELESTGSPDSDAEGQARHRMETRTRDGVPTPKKNEFKATVKIPVPSPGLGINTEDEAAGADVDLIVTRGSETIGTCQLMFNEFDEDDDDDALQAEFKLDVRLKKGSVRDKKGTCGGGIPDAQAGDVATAMVNGTPFLDGTVESHH
;
A
#
# COMPACT_ATOMS: atom_id res chain seq x y z
N MET A 1 48.77 -6.94 50.79
CA MET A 1 47.99 -7.72 51.79
C MET A 1 46.89 -8.47 51.05
N ARG A 2 46.83 -9.79 51.21
CA ARG A 2 45.78 -10.68 50.70
C ARG A 2 44.58 -10.62 51.64
N VAL A 3 43.34 -10.57 51.15
CA VAL A 3 42.22 -11.36 51.71
C VAL A 3 41.20 -11.62 50.60
N LEU A 4 41.00 -12.92 50.33
CA LEU A 4 39.93 -13.50 49.53
C LEU A 4 38.62 -13.48 50.33
N TYR A 5 37.48 -13.15 49.71
CA TYR A 5 36.18 -13.61 50.20
C TYR A 5 35.48 -14.45 49.13
N ARG A 6 35.47 -15.75 49.44
CA ARG A 6 34.59 -16.78 48.90
C ARG A 6 33.18 -16.52 49.43
N THR A 7 32.17 -16.61 48.56
CA THR A 7 30.90 -17.24 48.95
C THR A 7 30.20 -17.83 47.74
N LEU A 8 30.08 -19.15 47.78
CA LEU A 8 29.18 -19.96 46.98
C LEU A 8 27.72 -19.58 47.29
N LEU A 9 26.87 -19.53 46.27
CA LEU A 9 25.49 -20.00 46.41
C LEU A 9 25.06 -20.67 45.11
N VAL A 10 25.04 -22.00 45.19
CA VAL A 10 24.43 -22.93 44.24
C VAL A 10 22.93 -22.93 44.53
N THR A 11 22.13 -22.61 43.52
CA THR A 11 20.72 -23.06 43.46
C THR A 11 20.45 -23.57 42.06
N THR A 12 20.63 -24.88 41.93
CA THR A 12 20.03 -25.76 40.93
C THR A 12 18.51 -25.66 40.99
N LEU A 13 17.87 -25.30 39.88
CA LEU A 13 16.47 -25.63 39.64
C LEU A 13 16.35 -26.30 38.26
N CYS A 14 16.36 -27.64 38.28
CA CYS A 14 15.92 -28.45 37.16
C CYS A 14 14.39 -28.38 37.07
N ALA A 15 13.86 -28.01 35.91
CA ALA A 15 12.46 -28.27 35.59
C ALA A 15 12.33 -28.71 34.12
N ALA A 16 11.97 -29.98 33.99
CA ALA A 16 11.17 -30.58 32.94
C ALA A 16 11.67 -30.51 31.49
N VAL A 17 12.36 -31.59 31.13
CA VAL A 17 12.28 -32.28 29.84
C VAL A 17 10.84 -32.27 29.31
N SER A 18 10.63 -31.61 28.16
CA SER A 18 9.51 -31.92 27.26
C SER A 18 10.10 -32.37 25.93
N VAL A 19 10.36 -33.68 25.84
CA VAL A 19 10.59 -34.38 24.58
C VAL A 19 9.23 -34.44 23.88
N PHE A 20 8.98 -33.51 22.97
CA PHE A 20 7.97 -33.75 21.95
C PHE A 20 8.58 -34.66 20.89
N MET A 21 8.37 -35.97 21.07
CA MET A 21 8.46 -36.91 19.96
C MET A 21 7.31 -36.59 19.00
N PHE A 22 7.62 -35.94 17.88
CA PHE A 22 6.76 -36.00 16.70
C PHE A 22 7.18 -37.22 15.89
N ASP A 23 6.70 -38.38 16.31
CA ASP A 23 6.59 -39.54 15.44
C ASP A 23 5.33 -39.34 14.60
N GLY A 24 5.53 -38.97 13.34
CA GLY A 24 4.46 -38.51 12.47
C GLY A 24 4.99 -38.21 11.08
N VAL A 25 5.56 -39.22 10.43
CA VAL A 25 5.66 -39.27 8.96
C VAL A 25 4.23 -39.27 8.41
N GLY A 26 3.69 -38.07 8.22
CA GLY A 26 2.57 -37.80 7.35
C GLY A 26 3.11 -37.19 6.08
N HIS A 27 3.14 -37.97 5.00
CA HIS A 27 3.25 -37.44 3.64
C HIS A 27 2.06 -36.49 3.41
N ALA A 28 2.24 -35.20 3.74
CA ALA A 28 1.27 -34.17 3.45
C ALA A 28 1.31 -33.94 1.94
N LYS A 29 0.37 -34.61 1.26
CA LYS A 29 -0.02 -34.41 -0.13
C LYS A 29 -0.11 -32.90 -0.38
N GLY A 30 0.77 -32.39 -1.25
CA GLY A 30 1.02 -30.97 -1.48
C GLY A 30 -0.25 -30.17 -1.80
N GLY A 31 -0.87 -29.61 -0.77
CA GLY A 31 -1.87 -28.56 -0.88
C GLY A 31 -1.16 -27.23 -0.68
N GLY A 32 -0.91 -26.50 -1.75
CA GLY A 32 -0.32 -25.15 -1.64
C GLY A 32 -1.26 -24.23 -0.86
N SER A 33 -0.77 -23.70 0.27
CA SER A 33 -1.47 -22.64 1.02
C SER A 33 -1.51 -21.37 0.16
N LYS A 34 -2.66 -20.68 0.18
CA LYS A 34 -2.86 -19.39 -0.51
C LYS A 34 -3.11 -18.34 0.55
N THR A 35 -2.28 -17.30 0.59
CA THR A 35 -2.47 -16.15 1.46
C THR A 35 -2.88 -14.96 0.60
N LYS A 36 -3.90 -14.23 1.04
CA LYS A 36 -4.37 -12.99 0.42
C LYS A 36 -4.16 -11.87 1.41
N ILE A 37 -3.55 -10.80 0.95
CA ILE A 37 -3.31 -9.58 1.72
C ILE A 37 -3.94 -8.45 0.90
N ASP A 38 -4.74 -7.63 1.58
CA ASP A 38 -5.38 -6.45 1.01
C ASP A 38 -5.12 -5.28 1.94
N VAL A 39 -4.53 -4.22 1.42
CA VAL A 39 -4.26 -3.01 2.18
C VAL A 39 -4.85 -1.81 1.44
N ARG A 40 -5.39 -0.86 2.18
CA ARG A 40 -6.13 0.30 1.67
C ARG A 40 -5.66 1.55 2.41
N ALA A 41 -5.42 2.63 1.68
CA ALA A 41 -5.37 3.98 2.23
C ALA A 41 -6.58 4.74 1.72
N GLU A 42 -7.30 5.39 2.62
CA GLU A 42 -8.21 6.49 2.28
C GLU A 42 -7.38 7.76 2.32
N LEU A 43 -7.48 8.57 1.27
CA LEU A 43 -6.69 9.78 1.14
C LEU A 43 -7.55 10.96 1.58
N GLU A 44 -7.01 11.77 2.48
CA GLU A 44 -7.62 12.94 3.09
C GLU A 44 -6.96 14.22 2.60
N SER A 45 -7.74 15.30 2.54
CA SER A 45 -7.26 16.63 2.13
C SER A 45 -6.17 17.18 3.05
N THR A 46 -5.01 17.50 2.48
CA THR A 46 -3.82 17.97 3.23
C THR A 46 -3.75 19.49 3.44
N GLY A 47 -4.74 20.25 2.98
CA GLY A 47 -4.72 21.71 3.03
C GLY A 47 -6.11 22.35 2.97
N SER A 48 -6.22 23.46 2.24
CA SER A 48 -7.52 24.06 1.84
C SER A 48 -7.97 23.72 0.41
N PRO A 49 -7.83 22.50 -0.13
CA PRO A 49 -8.72 22.06 -1.19
C PRO A 49 -10.17 22.01 -0.71
N ASP A 50 -11.10 22.03 -1.68
CA ASP A 50 -12.54 21.89 -1.42
C ASP A 50 -12.87 20.64 -0.59
N SER A 51 -13.94 20.68 0.20
CA SER A 51 -14.35 19.57 1.08
C SER A 51 -14.58 18.25 0.34
N ASP A 52 -14.78 18.34 -0.97
CA ASP A 52 -15.22 17.25 -1.85
C ASP A 52 -14.01 16.57 -2.54
N ALA A 53 -12.80 16.93 -2.12
CA ALA A 53 -11.57 16.26 -2.52
C ALA A 53 -11.50 14.86 -1.90
N GLU A 54 -11.56 13.83 -2.74
CA GLU A 54 -11.54 12.43 -2.31
C GLU A 54 -10.47 11.60 -3.03
N GLY A 55 -9.96 10.58 -2.35
CA GLY A 55 -9.07 9.62 -2.97
C GLY A 55 -8.90 8.34 -2.19
N GLN A 56 -8.42 7.31 -2.90
CA GLN A 56 -8.16 6.00 -2.34
C GLN A 56 -6.96 5.36 -3.01
N ALA A 57 -6.12 4.68 -2.25
CA ALA A 57 -5.12 3.74 -2.77
C ALA A 57 -5.34 2.34 -2.19
N ARG A 58 -5.10 1.30 -2.99
CA ARG A 58 -5.29 -0.09 -2.60
C ARG A 58 -4.22 -0.98 -3.20
N HIS A 59 -3.60 -1.81 -2.36
CA HIS A 59 -2.67 -2.84 -2.78
C HIS A 59 -3.19 -4.22 -2.40
N ARG A 60 -3.24 -5.12 -3.38
CA ARG A 60 -3.72 -6.49 -3.21
C ARG A 60 -2.69 -7.48 -3.69
N MET A 61 -2.23 -8.30 -2.75
CA MET A 61 -1.27 -9.37 -3.00
C MET A 61 -1.90 -10.74 -2.72
N GLU A 62 -1.73 -11.67 -3.66
CA GLU A 62 -2.01 -13.09 -3.43
C GLU A 62 -0.71 -13.86 -3.59
N THR A 63 -0.26 -14.51 -2.53
CA THR A 63 0.91 -15.39 -2.55
C THR A 63 0.45 -16.85 -2.51
N ARG A 64 1.23 -17.71 -3.17
CA ARG A 64 1.10 -19.15 -3.07
C ARG A 64 2.43 -19.75 -2.64
N THR A 65 2.40 -20.72 -1.75
CA THR A 65 3.60 -21.49 -1.42
C THR A 65 3.74 -22.63 -2.42
N ARG A 66 4.88 -22.69 -3.11
CA ARG A 66 5.27 -23.80 -3.98
C ARG A 66 6.65 -24.27 -3.54
N ASP A 67 6.79 -25.58 -3.27
CA ASP A 67 8.07 -26.18 -2.86
C ASP A 67 8.68 -25.50 -1.60
N GLY A 68 7.83 -25.07 -0.67
CA GLY A 68 8.24 -24.35 0.54
C GLY A 68 8.53 -22.85 0.35
N VAL A 69 8.51 -22.35 -0.90
CA VAL A 69 8.84 -20.96 -1.24
C VAL A 69 7.57 -20.15 -1.52
N PRO A 70 7.33 -19.03 -0.82
CA PRO A 70 6.26 -18.10 -1.15
C PRO A 70 6.53 -17.44 -2.50
N THR A 71 5.59 -17.55 -3.43
CA THR A 71 5.68 -16.91 -4.76
C THR A 71 4.46 -16.02 -4.99
N PRO A 72 4.65 -14.78 -5.49
CA PRO A 72 3.54 -13.91 -5.83
C PRO A 72 2.77 -14.51 -7.01
N LYS A 73 1.48 -14.73 -6.81
CA LYS A 73 0.56 -15.21 -7.84
C LYS A 73 -0.19 -14.05 -8.48
N LYS A 74 -0.57 -13.06 -7.67
CA LYS A 74 -1.19 -11.82 -8.09
C LYS A 74 -0.61 -10.68 -7.25
N ASN A 75 -0.26 -9.59 -7.89
CA ASN A 75 0.05 -8.33 -7.24
C ASN A 75 -0.67 -7.24 -8.06
N GLU A 76 -1.50 -6.43 -7.43
CA GLU A 76 -2.30 -5.39 -8.05
C GLU A 76 -2.29 -4.16 -7.15
N PHE A 77 -1.93 -3.01 -7.70
CA PHE A 77 -1.99 -1.72 -7.02
C PHE A 77 -2.91 -0.80 -7.81
N LYS A 78 -3.85 -0.18 -7.10
CA LYS A 78 -4.83 0.73 -7.66
C LYS A 78 -4.87 2.01 -6.86
N ALA A 79 -5.13 3.11 -7.53
CA ALA A 79 -5.48 4.35 -6.87
C ALA A 79 -6.51 5.11 -7.70
N THR A 80 -7.34 5.87 -7.00
CA THR A 80 -8.27 6.83 -7.58
C THR A 80 -8.12 8.14 -6.82
N VAL A 81 -8.08 9.26 -7.53
CA VAL A 81 -8.08 10.61 -6.96
C VAL A 81 -9.14 11.41 -7.73
N LYS A 82 -10.02 12.09 -7.00
CA LYS A 82 -11.00 13.01 -7.57
C LYS A 82 -10.61 14.44 -7.20
N ILE A 83 -10.60 15.32 -8.18
CA ILE A 83 -10.23 16.73 -8.01
C ILE A 83 -11.42 17.61 -8.41
N PRO A 84 -11.95 18.45 -7.52
CA PRO A 84 -13.04 19.37 -7.88
C PRO A 84 -12.58 20.37 -8.94
N VAL A 85 -13.48 20.74 -9.84
CA VAL A 85 -13.23 21.73 -10.91
C VAL A 85 -14.22 22.89 -10.76
N PRO A 86 -13.73 24.13 -10.53
CA PRO A 86 -12.33 24.54 -10.44
C PRO A 86 -11.69 24.21 -9.07
N SER A 87 -10.36 24.05 -9.05
CA SER A 87 -9.53 24.04 -7.85
C SER A 87 -8.34 25.01 -7.99
N PRO A 88 -8.53 26.31 -7.71
CA PRO A 88 -7.50 27.34 -7.91
C PRO A 88 -6.24 27.11 -7.07
N GLY A 89 -6.38 26.49 -5.88
CA GLY A 89 -5.24 26.13 -5.02
C GLY A 89 -4.29 25.10 -5.63
N LEU A 90 -4.76 24.34 -6.62
CA LEU A 90 -3.97 23.37 -7.40
C LEU A 90 -3.60 23.91 -8.79
N GLY A 91 -3.98 25.15 -9.10
CA GLY A 91 -3.80 25.76 -10.42
C GLY A 91 -4.78 25.25 -11.48
N ILE A 92 -5.91 24.66 -11.09
CA ILE A 92 -6.94 24.15 -12.00
C ILE A 92 -8.14 25.11 -11.97
N ASN A 93 -8.38 25.83 -13.06
CA ASN A 93 -9.48 26.79 -13.19
C ASN A 93 -10.51 26.36 -14.24
N THR A 94 -10.15 25.39 -15.10
CA THR A 94 -10.98 24.92 -16.21
C THR A 94 -10.91 23.40 -16.32
N GLU A 95 -11.87 22.81 -17.04
CA GLU A 95 -11.87 21.38 -17.37
C GLU A 95 -10.64 20.96 -18.18
N ASP A 96 -10.20 21.76 -19.15
CA ASP A 96 -9.01 21.45 -19.95
C ASP A 96 -7.74 21.41 -19.08
N GLU A 97 -7.62 22.32 -18.12
CA GLU A 97 -6.53 22.32 -17.14
C GLU A 97 -6.62 21.10 -16.20
N ALA A 98 -7.82 20.71 -15.81
CA ALA A 98 -8.04 19.51 -15.01
C ALA A 98 -7.63 18.25 -15.80
N ALA A 99 -8.13 18.05 -17.01
CA ALA A 99 -7.82 16.88 -17.84
C ALA A 99 -6.32 16.76 -18.18
N GLY A 100 -5.60 17.90 -18.21
CA GLY A 100 -4.16 17.98 -18.43
C GLY A 100 -3.30 17.99 -17.16
N ALA A 101 -3.88 17.89 -15.97
CA ALA A 101 -3.13 18.00 -14.71
C ALA A 101 -2.19 16.80 -14.50
N ASP A 102 -0.98 17.08 -13.99
CA ASP A 102 -0.02 16.06 -13.60
C ASP A 102 -0.36 15.58 -12.19
N VAL A 103 -0.92 14.38 -12.08
CA VAL A 103 -1.32 13.78 -10.80
C VAL A 103 -0.41 12.60 -10.46
N ASP A 104 0.40 12.77 -9.42
CA ASP A 104 1.33 11.75 -8.93
C ASP A 104 0.86 11.17 -7.60
N LEU A 105 1.05 9.89 -7.39
CA LEU A 105 0.90 9.21 -6.11
C LEU A 105 2.26 8.71 -5.64
N ILE A 106 2.67 9.17 -4.46
CA ILE A 106 3.90 8.75 -3.80
C ILE A 106 3.54 7.84 -2.63
N VAL A 107 4.13 6.65 -2.60
CA VAL A 107 4.00 5.72 -1.48
C VAL A 107 5.31 5.72 -0.70
N THR A 108 5.23 5.94 0.60
CA THR A 108 6.38 6.07 1.49
C THR A 108 6.30 5.08 2.66
N ARG A 109 7.47 4.60 3.09
CA ARG A 109 7.66 3.78 4.29
C ARG A 109 8.64 4.50 5.20
N GLY A 110 8.14 5.08 6.29
CA GLY A 110 8.94 6.00 7.10
C GLY A 110 9.39 7.20 6.26
N SER A 111 10.69 7.32 6.01
CA SER A 111 11.26 8.39 5.18
C SER A 111 11.66 7.94 3.77
N GLU A 112 11.43 6.68 3.42
CA GLU A 112 11.84 6.12 2.12
C GLU A 112 10.65 6.09 1.15
N THR A 113 10.85 6.61 -0.06
CA THR A 113 9.88 6.44 -1.16
C THR A 113 10.00 5.03 -1.72
N ILE A 114 8.94 4.24 -1.58
CA ILE A 114 8.88 2.86 -2.08
C ILE A 114 8.14 2.74 -3.42
N GLY A 115 7.51 3.83 -3.87
CA GLY A 115 6.89 3.89 -5.18
C GLY A 115 6.44 5.30 -5.54
N THR A 116 6.54 5.62 -6.84
CA THR A 116 5.99 6.84 -7.43
C THR A 116 5.21 6.44 -8.65
N CYS A 117 3.95 6.85 -8.73
CA CYS A 117 3.05 6.47 -9.79
C CYS A 117 2.34 7.68 -10.36
N GLN A 118 2.38 7.83 -11.69
CA GLN A 118 1.61 8.83 -12.39
C GLN A 118 0.20 8.28 -12.63
N LEU A 119 -0.81 8.97 -12.10
CA LEU A 119 -2.21 8.68 -12.38
C LEU A 119 -2.58 9.26 -13.74
N MET A 120 -3.53 8.61 -14.41
CA MET A 120 -4.01 9.05 -15.71
C MET A 120 -5.45 9.52 -15.58
N PHE A 121 -5.76 10.66 -16.20
CA PHE A 121 -7.12 11.17 -16.34
C PHE A 121 -8.07 10.07 -16.84
N ASN A 122 -9.25 10.00 -16.25
CA ASN A 122 -10.29 9.05 -16.58
C ASN A 122 -11.45 9.71 -17.28
N GLU A 123 -12.19 10.49 -16.52
CA GLU A 123 -13.42 11.12 -16.94
C GLU A 123 -13.72 12.24 -15.95
N PHE A 124 -14.68 13.07 -16.34
CA PHE A 124 -15.37 13.91 -15.38
C PHE A 124 -16.52 13.13 -14.77
N ASP A 125 -16.66 13.26 -13.47
CA ASP A 125 -17.74 12.71 -12.67
C ASP A 125 -18.57 13.90 -12.17
N GLU A 126 -19.87 13.89 -12.42
CA GLU A 126 -20.81 14.84 -11.84
C GLU A 126 -21.35 14.18 -10.58
N ASP A 127 -21.02 14.74 -9.41
CA ASP A 127 -21.55 14.18 -8.16
C ASP A 127 -23.06 14.45 -8.11
N ASP A 128 -23.86 13.37 -8.15
CA ASP A 128 -25.32 13.39 -8.28
C ASP A 128 -26.03 14.22 -7.18
N ASP A 129 -25.33 14.47 -6.06
CA ASP A 129 -25.88 15.16 -4.90
C ASP A 129 -25.66 16.68 -4.90
N ASP A 130 -24.63 17.21 -5.60
CA ASP A 130 -24.20 18.62 -5.48
C ASP A 130 -23.89 19.34 -6.81
N ASP A 131 -24.12 18.72 -7.97
CA ASP A 131 -23.77 19.24 -9.31
C ASP A 131 -22.28 19.66 -9.45
N ALA A 132 -21.43 19.18 -8.53
CA ALA A 132 -20.01 19.50 -8.49
C ALA A 132 -19.25 18.63 -9.50
N LEU A 133 -18.61 19.28 -10.47
CA LEU A 133 -17.80 18.60 -11.47
C LEU A 133 -16.46 18.18 -10.86
N GLN A 134 -16.15 16.89 -10.92
CA GLN A 134 -14.89 16.33 -10.41
C GLN A 134 -14.12 15.66 -11.55
N ALA A 135 -12.83 15.97 -11.66
CA ALA A 135 -11.92 15.26 -12.54
C ALA A 135 -11.38 14.00 -11.85
N GLU A 136 -11.68 12.83 -12.40
CA GLU A 136 -11.22 11.55 -11.83
C GLU A 136 -9.93 11.08 -12.49
N PHE A 137 -8.96 10.69 -11.66
CA PHE A 137 -7.67 10.15 -12.05
C PHE A 137 -7.51 8.75 -11.49
N LYS A 138 -7.01 7.81 -12.30
CA LYS A 138 -6.88 6.40 -11.91
C LYS A 138 -5.49 5.84 -12.18
N LEU A 139 -5.12 4.88 -11.35
CA LEU A 139 -3.98 3.99 -11.47
C LEU A 139 -4.47 2.54 -11.37
N ASP A 140 -4.04 1.67 -12.29
CA ASP A 140 -4.26 0.22 -12.25
C ASP A 140 -3.03 -0.48 -12.82
N VAL A 141 -2.14 -0.91 -11.92
CA VAL A 141 -0.93 -1.66 -12.26
C VAL A 141 -1.01 -3.06 -11.66
N ARG A 142 -0.66 -4.08 -12.46
CA ARG A 142 -0.86 -5.47 -12.06
C ARG A 142 0.18 -6.43 -12.63
N LEU A 143 0.67 -7.31 -11.76
CA LEU A 143 1.57 -8.38 -12.09
C LEU A 143 0.73 -9.59 -12.55
N LYS A 144 0.88 -9.96 -13.82
CA LYS A 144 0.24 -11.17 -14.37
C LYS A 144 1.31 -12.04 -15.03
N LYS A 145 1.48 -13.25 -14.51
CA LYS A 145 2.48 -14.23 -15.00
C LYS A 145 3.93 -13.74 -14.95
N GLY A 146 4.29 -12.91 -13.97
CA GLY A 146 5.67 -12.43 -13.77
C GLY A 146 6.04 -11.19 -14.57
N SER A 147 5.11 -10.60 -15.33
CA SER A 147 5.29 -9.31 -15.99
C SER A 147 4.31 -8.28 -15.45
N VAL A 148 4.79 -7.06 -15.20
CA VAL A 148 3.95 -5.92 -14.84
C VAL A 148 3.16 -5.49 -16.08
N ARG A 149 1.89 -5.18 -15.88
CA ARG A 149 1.01 -4.61 -16.89
C ARG A 149 0.30 -3.41 -16.29
N ASP A 150 0.50 -2.29 -16.96
CA ASP A 150 -0.15 -1.04 -16.61
C ASP A 150 -1.40 -0.91 -17.48
N LYS A 151 -2.55 -0.79 -16.83
CA LYS A 151 -3.83 -0.60 -17.51
C LYS A 151 -4.25 0.85 -17.54
N LYS A 152 -3.86 1.61 -16.52
CA LYS A 152 -4.15 3.02 -16.37
C LYS A 152 -3.10 3.63 -15.44
N GLY A 153 -2.56 4.79 -15.80
CA GLY A 153 -1.38 5.34 -15.14
C GLY A 153 -0.14 4.46 -15.29
N THR A 154 0.95 4.86 -14.67
CA THR A 154 2.20 4.09 -14.65
C THR A 154 2.89 4.22 -13.29
N CYS A 155 3.72 3.25 -12.91
CA CYS A 155 4.56 3.34 -11.71
C CYS A 155 6.04 3.18 -12.08
N GLY A 156 6.88 4.10 -11.58
CA GLY A 156 8.33 3.97 -11.66
C GLY A 156 8.81 2.78 -10.85
N GLY A 157 9.65 1.92 -11.43
CA GLY A 157 10.24 0.78 -10.72
C GLY A 157 9.32 -0.44 -10.51
N GLY A 158 8.07 -0.38 -10.96
CA GLY A 158 7.11 -1.48 -10.86
C GLY A 158 6.00 -1.23 -9.85
N ILE A 159 5.35 -2.30 -9.39
CA ILE A 159 4.22 -2.19 -8.44
C ILE A 159 4.76 -1.89 -7.04
N PRO A 160 4.29 -0.81 -6.37
CA PRO A 160 4.70 -0.51 -5.00
C PRO A 160 4.38 -1.69 -4.06
N ASP A 161 5.35 -2.10 -3.25
CA ASP A 161 5.16 -3.12 -2.21
C ASP A 161 4.54 -2.50 -0.95
N ALA A 162 3.34 -1.91 -1.10
CA ALA A 162 2.67 -1.20 -0.02
C ALA A 162 2.20 -2.17 1.09
N GLN A 163 2.38 -1.75 2.34
CA GLN A 163 2.06 -2.51 3.55
C GLN A 163 1.32 -1.61 4.55
N ALA A 164 0.70 -2.23 5.55
CA ALA A 164 0.06 -1.46 6.61
C ALA A 164 1.09 -0.56 7.33
N GLY A 165 0.71 0.70 7.55
CA GLY A 165 1.57 1.74 8.12
C GLY A 165 2.36 2.54 7.09
N ASP A 166 2.38 2.15 5.81
CA ASP A 166 2.91 3.01 4.74
C ASP A 166 1.99 4.22 4.52
N VAL A 167 2.50 5.31 3.97
CA VAL A 167 1.71 6.52 3.66
C VAL A 167 1.65 6.71 2.16
N ALA A 168 0.43 6.92 1.64
CA ALA A 168 0.20 7.29 0.25
C ALA A 168 -0.15 8.78 0.19
N THR A 169 0.53 9.54 -0.66
CA THR A 169 0.31 10.98 -0.86
C THR A 169 0.06 11.27 -2.33
N ALA A 170 -1.09 11.88 -2.64
CA ALA A 170 -1.40 12.38 -3.96
C ALA A 170 -0.90 13.83 -4.10
N MET A 171 -0.23 14.12 -5.20
CA MET A 171 0.23 15.44 -5.59
C MET A 171 -0.39 15.83 -6.92
N VAL A 172 -0.74 17.10 -7.05
CA VAL A 172 -1.27 17.69 -8.28
C VAL A 172 -0.35 18.83 -8.67
N ASN A 173 0.26 18.75 -9.86
CA ASN A 173 1.25 19.72 -10.35
C ASN A 173 2.38 19.97 -9.33
N GLY A 174 2.80 18.92 -8.61
CA GLY A 174 3.83 18.99 -7.56
C GLY A 174 3.37 19.55 -6.20
N THR A 175 2.09 19.87 -6.04
CA THR A 175 1.50 20.34 -4.78
C THR A 175 0.80 19.18 -4.07
N PRO A 176 1.11 18.88 -2.80
CA PRO A 176 0.38 17.85 -2.05
C PRO A 176 -1.10 18.22 -1.96
N PHE A 177 -1.96 17.25 -2.27
CA PHE A 177 -3.40 17.41 -2.34
C PHE A 177 -4.09 16.50 -1.34
N LEU A 178 -3.82 15.19 -1.39
CA LEU A 178 -4.37 14.22 -0.43
C LEU A 178 -3.27 13.35 0.20
N ASP A 179 -3.47 12.85 1.42
CA ASP A 179 -2.62 11.83 2.04
C ASP A 179 -3.40 10.81 2.87
N GLY A 180 -2.84 9.62 3.06
CA GLY A 180 -3.53 8.56 3.78
C GLY A 180 -2.58 7.49 4.29
N THR A 181 -2.88 6.97 5.47
CA THR A 181 -2.16 5.82 6.02
C THR A 181 -2.76 4.53 5.47
N VAL A 182 -1.91 3.64 4.99
CA VAL A 182 -2.30 2.33 4.50
C VAL A 182 -2.66 1.44 5.69
N GLU A 183 -3.87 0.89 5.70
CA GLU A 183 -4.36 -0.06 6.69
C GLU A 183 -4.51 -1.46 6.10
N SER A 184 -4.33 -2.49 6.92
CA SER A 184 -4.58 -3.88 6.51
C SER A 184 -6.04 -4.27 6.72
N HIS A 185 -6.68 -4.82 5.68
CA HIS A 185 -7.96 -5.51 5.82
C HIS A 185 -7.75 -7.02 5.65
N HIS A 186 -8.14 -7.78 6.68
CA HIS A 186 -8.06 -9.25 6.72
C HIS A 186 -9.40 -9.90 6.38
#